data_AF-A0A6P0UE72-F1
#
_entry.id   AF-A0A6P0UE72-F1
#
_cell.length_a   1.000
_cell.length_b   1.000
_cell.length_c   1.000
_cell.angle_alpha   90.00
_cell.angle_beta   90.00
_cell.angle_gamma   90.00
#
_symmetry.space_group_name_H-M   'P 1'
#
loop_
_entity.id
_entity.type
_entity.pdbx_description
1 polymer ?
#
loop_
_entity_poly.entity_id
_entity_poly.type
_entity_poly.pdbx_seq_one_letter_code
_entity_poly.pdbx_strand_id
1 'polypeptide(L)'
;MKKISLLFAFFIQTTLLFSQASPEKSIVYFTRANSLGALINFTYFDGDKAIGKFNGMGYFIYECEPGEHLFWARSENKSFVQAELEPGKTYLIDVQPRMGGLKASVKLVPVDISEHKMKPIQRLVTKREPIEFSEEELAKIQQDMAEVIGRGMENYDKMLEKEKDIEQLTPEMTITEADLVFEKKDKN
;
A
#
# COMPACT_ATOMS: atom_id res chain seq x y z
N MET A 1 0.76 -29.36 -73.96
CA MET A 1 -0.51 -28.91 -73.36
C MET A 1 -0.79 -29.69 -72.09
N LYS A 2 -0.51 -29.13 -70.91
CA LYS A 2 -1.08 -29.59 -69.63
C LYS A 2 -1.26 -28.34 -68.76
N LYS A 3 -2.52 -28.02 -68.48
CA LYS A 3 -2.94 -26.92 -67.61
C LYS A 3 -2.69 -27.37 -66.16
N ILE A 4 -1.88 -26.63 -65.41
CA ILE A 4 -1.78 -26.78 -63.96
C ILE A 4 -2.49 -25.57 -63.36
N SER A 5 -3.71 -25.83 -62.87
CA SER A 5 -4.44 -24.94 -61.99
C SER A 5 -4.32 -25.56 -60.61
N LEU A 6 -3.72 -24.89 -59.64
CA LEU A 6 -3.79 -25.33 -58.24
C LEU A 6 -3.89 -24.14 -57.28
N LEU A 7 -5.14 -23.99 -56.82
CA LEU A 7 -5.63 -23.42 -55.57
C LEU A 7 -4.68 -22.54 -54.74
N PHE A 8 -5.06 -21.27 -54.65
CA PHE A 8 -4.61 -20.33 -53.62
C PHE A 8 -5.36 -20.66 -52.31
N ALA A 9 -4.71 -21.33 -51.36
CA ALA A 9 -5.26 -21.57 -50.03
C ALA A 9 -5.11 -20.28 -49.20
N PHE A 10 -6.23 -19.60 -48.94
CA PHE A 10 -6.27 -18.42 -48.08
C PHE A 10 -6.27 -18.89 -46.62
N PHE A 11 -5.10 -18.83 -45.97
CA PHE A 11 -4.97 -19.05 -44.53
C PHE A 11 -5.56 -17.84 -43.80
N ILE A 12 -6.77 -17.98 -43.25
CA ILE A 12 -7.32 -17.01 -42.32
C ILE A 12 -6.61 -17.24 -40.98
N GLN A 13 -5.59 -16.42 -40.69
CA GLN A 13 -5.04 -16.33 -39.34
C GLN A 13 -6.05 -15.60 -38.46
N THR A 14 -6.83 -16.37 -37.69
CA THR A 14 -7.63 -15.83 -36.60
C THR A 14 -6.69 -15.43 -35.48
N THR A 15 -6.35 -14.15 -35.37
CA THR A 15 -5.68 -13.62 -34.18
C THR A 15 -6.68 -13.69 -33.02
N LEU A 16 -6.50 -14.67 -32.13
CA LEU A 16 -7.10 -14.64 -30.80
C LEU A 16 -6.56 -13.41 -30.09
N LEU A 17 -7.35 -12.34 -30.05
CA LEU A 17 -7.18 -11.29 -29.06
C LEU A 17 -7.40 -11.97 -27.71
N PHE A 18 -6.32 -12.38 -27.06
CA PHE A 18 -6.34 -12.58 -25.62
C PHE A 18 -6.78 -11.23 -25.04
N SER A 19 -8.04 -11.12 -24.65
CA SER A 19 -8.47 -10.10 -23.70
C SER A 19 -7.73 -10.45 -22.43
N GLN A 20 -6.53 -9.88 -22.27
CA GLN A 20 -5.87 -9.85 -20.97
C GLN A 20 -6.82 -9.01 -20.12
N ALA A 21 -7.60 -9.69 -19.26
CA ALA A 21 -8.41 -9.02 -18.27
C ALA A 21 -7.49 -7.99 -17.60
N SER A 22 -7.96 -6.74 -17.52
CA SER A 22 -7.23 -5.72 -16.75
C SER A 22 -6.89 -6.33 -15.40
N PRO A 23 -5.63 -6.25 -14.93
CA PRO A 23 -5.29 -6.74 -13.62
C PRO A 23 -6.26 -6.18 -12.59
N GLU A 24 -6.80 -7.04 -11.73
CA GLU A 24 -7.58 -6.59 -10.58
C GLU A 24 -6.64 -5.79 -9.67
N LYS A 25 -7.13 -4.66 -9.17
CA LYS A 25 -6.36 -3.77 -8.30
C LYS A 25 -6.03 -4.45 -6.98
N SER A 26 -4.94 -4.01 -6.37
CA SER A 26 -4.57 -4.38 -5.01
C SER A 26 -5.04 -3.31 -4.02
N ILE A 27 -5.39 -3.72 -2.82
CA ILE A 27 -5.86 -2.83 -1.76
C ILE A 27 -4.89 -2.88 -0.60
N VAL A 28 -4.48 -1.71 -0.08
CA VAL A 28 -3.63 -1.62 1.12
C VAL A 28 -4.28 -0.72 2.16
N TYR A 29 -4.52 -1.28 3.34
CA TYR A 29 -4.98 -0.53 4.50
C TYR A 29 -3.78 0.04 5.27
N PHE A 30 -3.80 1.34 5.54
CA PHE A 30 -2.84 1.98 6.44
C PHE A 30 -3.54 2.36 7.73
N THR A 31 -3.30 1.62 8.81
CA THR A 31 -4.07 1.78 10.05
C THR A 31 -3.21 2.34 11.17
N ARG A 32 -3.60 3.48 11.74
CA ARG A 32 -2.98 4.06 12.94
C ARG A 32 -3.91 3.87 14.14
N ALA A 33 -3.80 2.73 14.82
CA ALA A 33 -4.65 2.40 15.97
C ALA A 33 -4.16 3.01 17.30
N ASN A 34 -2.96 3.59 17.34
CA ASN A 34 -2.38 4.19 18.54
C ASN A 34 -2.50 5.72 18.52
N SER A 35 -2.96 6.30 19.64
CA SER A 35 -3.16 7.75 19.83
C SER A 35 -1.87 8.53 20.16
N LEU A 36 -0.72 7.88 20.32
CA LEU A 36 0.54 8.58 20.58
C LEU A 36 0.83 9.59 19.47
N GLY A 37 1.19 10.81 19.86
CA GLY A 37 1.46 11.91 18.93
C GLY A 37 0.22 12.29 18.11
N ALA A 38 -0.98 12.29 18.71
CA ALA A 38 -2.24 12.49 17.98
C ALA A 38 -2.30 13.77 17.13
N LEU A 39 -1.56 14.83 17.49
CA LEU A 39 -1.51 16.08 16.71
C LEU A 39 -0.44 16.06 15.61
N ILE A 40 0.38 15.01 15.53
CA ILE A 40 1.48 14.89 14.58
C ILE A 40 0.96 14.24 13.30
N ASN A 41 1.12 14.99 12.20
CA ASN A 41 0.87 14.50 10.85
C ASN A 41 1.95 13.52 10.42
N PHE A 42 1.52 12.38 9.90
CA PHE A 42 2.32 11.50 9.07
C PHE A 42 1.91 11.71 7.62
N THR A 43 2.88 11.69 6.72
CA THR A 43 2.64 11.75 5.27
C THR A 43 3.10 10.44 4.67
N TYR A 44 2.28 9.87 3.80
CA TYR A 44 2.43 8.53 3.25
C TYR A 44 2.67 8.64 1.76
N PHE A 45 3.51 7.74 1.25
CA PHE A 45 3.96 7.72 -0.11
C PHE A 45 4.02 6.28 -0.65
N ASP A 46 3.87 6.18 -1.96
CA ASP A 46 4.12 4.98 -2.77
C ASP A 46 5.15 5.39 -3.84
N GLY A 47 6.40 4.97 -3.65
CA GLY A 47 7.53 5.48 -4.41
C GLY A 47 7.63 7.01 -4.28
N ASP A 48 7.46 7.71 -5.40
CA ASP A 48 7.49 9.18 -5.48
C ASP A 48 6.11 9.84 -5.39
N LYS A 49 5.03 9.06 -5.26
CA LYS A 49 3.65 9.52 -5.22
C LYS A 49 3.17 9.71 -3.78
N ALA A 50 2.63 10.88 -3.48
CA ALA A 50 1.90 11.12 -2.24
C ALA A 50 0.54 10.41 -2.27
N ILE A 51 0.26 9.60 -1.24
CA ILE A 51 -0.98 8.79 -1.15
C ILE A 51 -1.86 9.17 0.04
N GLY A 52 -1.35 10.01 0.94
CA GLY A 52 -2.16 10.51 2.05
C GLY A 52 -1.38 11.31 3.08
N LYS A 53 -2.12 12.02 3.93
CA LYS A 53 -1.55 12.74 5.08
C LYS A 53 -2.61 12.92 6.15
N PHE A 54 -2.40 12.36 7.33
CA PHE A 54 -3.32 12.56 8.45
C PHE A 54 -2.60 12.50 9.81
N ASN A 55 -3.29 12.97 10.84
CA ASN A 55 -2.86 12.89 12.24
C ASN A 55 -3.84 12.05 13.07
N GLY A 56 -3.42 11.71 14.28
CA GLY A 56 -4.31 11.00 15.21
C GLY A 56 -4.56 9.54 14.83
N MET A 57 -5.46 8.92 15.58
CA MET A 57 -5.97 7.61 15.19
C MET A 57 -6.80 7.74 13.91
N GLY A 58 -6.73 6.75 13.04
CA GLY A 58 -7.42 6.78 11.75
C GLY A 58 -6.81 5.77 10.80
N TYR A 59 -7.48 5.54 9.68
CA TYR A 59 -6.96 4.72 8.61
C TYR A 59 -7.43 5.26 7.28
N PHE A 60 -6.74 4.90 6.21
CA PHE A 60 -7.19 5.08 4.85
C PHE A 60 -6.94 3.81 4.06
N ILE A 61 -7.62 3.69 2.93
CA ILE A 61 -7.53 2.56 2.01
C ILE A 61 -6.88 3.09 0.73
N TYR A 62 -5.82 2.44 0.28
CA TYR A 62 -5.12 2.79 -0.95
C TYR A 62 -5.31 1.69 -1.98
N GLU A 63 -5.96 2.02 -3.09
CA GLU A 63 -6.11 1.15 -4.25
C GLU A 63 -4.98 1.42 -5.24
N CYS A 64 -4.28 0.36 -5.65
CA CYS A 64 -3.09 0.45 -6.50
C CYS A 64 -3.03 -0.70 -7.51
N GLU A 65 -2.12 -0.58 -8.48
CA GLU A 65 -1.82 -1.71 -9.36
C GLU A 65 -1.20 -2.86 -8.53
N PRO A 66 -1.33 -4.12 -8.96
CA PRO A 66 -0.51 -5.20 -8.41
C PRO A 66 0.96 -5.08 -8.84
N GLY A 67 1.86 -5.73 -8.10
CA GLY A 67 3.30 -5.79 -8.34
C GLY A 67 4.13 -5.13 -7.24
N GLU A 68 5.33 -4.67 -7.62
CA GLU A 68 6.29 -4.05 -6.73
C GLU A 68 5.88 -2.63 -6.32
N HIS A 69 5.89 -2.37 -5.02
CA HIS A 69 5.64 -1.05 -4.43
C HIS A 69 6.68 -0.70 -3.36
N LEU A 70 6.91 0.60 -3.16
CA LEU A 70 7.70 1.11 -2.04
C LEU A 70 6.82 2.02 -1.19
N PHE A 71 6.21 1.46 -0.15
CA PHE A 71 5.45 2.24 0.79
C PHE A 71 6.38 2.88 1.81
N TRP A 72 6.22 4.18 2.03
CA TRP A 72 6.95 4.84 3.08
C TRP A 72 6.18 5.98 3.71
N ALA A 73 6.51 6.24 4.98
CA ALA A 73 5.91 7.32 5.74
C ALA A 73 6.97 8.21 6.34
N ARG A 74 6.63 9.50 6.41
CA ARG A 74 7.49 10.54 6.97
C ARG A 74 6.87 11.18 8.21
N SER A 75 7.68 11.30 9.25
CA SER A 75 7.47 12.20 10.38
C SER A 75 8.76 12.97 10.72
N GLU A 76 9.39 12.70 11.87
CA GLU A 76 10.78 13.11 12.12
C GLU A 76 11.78 12.20 11.40
N ASN A 77 11.43 10.92 11.28
CA ASN A 77 12.16 9.91 10.52
C ASN A 77 11.41 9.58 9.21
N LYS A 78 12.01 8.68 8.43
CA LYS A 78 11.36 7.96 7.33
C LYS A 78 11.32 6.47 7.69
N SER A 79 10.22 5.79 7.38
CA SER A 79 10.07 4.35 7.53
C SER A 79 9.62 3.78 6.20
N PHE A 80 10.34 2.78 5.70
CA PHE A 80 10.13 2.17 4.38
C PHE A 80 9.65 0.73 4.52
N VAL A 81 8.83 0.30 3.57
CA VAL A 81 8.34 -1.06 3.37
C VAL A 81 8.42 -1.35 1.88
N GLN A 82 9.16 -2.38 1.49
CA GLN A 82 9.07 -2.95 0.15
C GLN A 82 7.87 -3.90 0.12
N ALA A 83 7.08 -3.86 -0.94
CA ALA A 83 5.88 -4.67 -1.06
C ALA A 83 5.80 -5.33 -2.42
N GLU A 84 5.31 -6.57 -2.44
CA GLU A 84 4.91 -7.29 -3.65
C GLU A 84 3.43 -7.67 -3.50
N LEU A 85 2.58 -7.09 -4.35
CA LEU A 85 1.13 -7.17 -4.22
C LEU A 85 0.51 -8.00 -5.34
N GLU A 86 -0.30 -9.00 -4.98
CA GLU A 86 -1.03 -9.81 -5.95
C GLU A 86 -2.35 -9.15 -6.37
N PRO A 87 -2.79 -9.34 -7.63
CA PRO A 87 -4.05 -8.79 -8.12
C PRO A 87 -5.25 -9.28 -7.30
N GLY A 88 -6.16 -8.36 -6.98
CA GLY A 88 -7.39 -8.66 -6.24
C GLY A 88 -7.18 -9.01 -4.76
N LYS A 89 -5.98 -8.79 -4.23
CA LYS A 89 -5.66 -9.03 -2.82
C LYS A 89 -5.67 -7.76 -1.99
N THR A 90 -5.94 -7.97 -0.70
CA THR A 90 -5.95 -6.91 0.31
C THR A 90 -4.83 -7.14 1.31
N TYR A 91 -4.14 -6.07 1.66
CA TYR A 91 -3.01 -6.08 2.58
C TYR A 91 -3.19 -5.00 3.65
N LEU A 92 -2.37 -5.07 4.70
CA LEU A 92 -2.46 -4.21 5.86
C LEU A 92 -1.08 -3.79 6.35
N ILE A 93 -0.93 -2.49 6.61
CA ILE A 93 0.23 -1.89 7.26
C ILE A 93 -0.25 -1.18 8.53
N ASP A 94 0.25 -1.64 9.68
CA ASP A 94 0.06 -0.97 10.96
C ASP A 94 1.05 0.19 11.09
N VAL A 95 0.50 1.40 11.19
CA VAL A 95 1.25 2.64 11.31
C VAL A 95 1.43 2.96 12.79
N GLN A 96 2.61 2.64 13.30
CA GLN A 96 2.92 2.77 14.71
C GLN A 96 3.67 4.08 15.00
N PRO A 97 3.01 5.08 15.62
CA PRO A 97 3.73 6.21 16.20
C PRO A 97 4.67 5.71 17.31
N ARG A 98 5.88 6.26 17.35
CA ARG A 98 6.89 5.97 18.37
C ARG A 98 7.34 7.27 19.03
N MET A 99 7.89 7.15 20.24
CA MET A 99 8.56 8.29 20.86
C MET A 99 9.76 8.68 20.01
N GLY A 100 9.85 9.96 19.69
CA GLY A 100 10.93 10.53 18.94
C GLY A 100 11.72 11.56 19.74
N GLY A 101 12.71 12.18 19.10
CA GLY A 101 13.57 13.17 19.75
C GLY A 101 12.85 14.49 20.02
N LEU A 102 12.13 15.01 19.02
CA LEU A 102 11.40 16.28 19.10
C LEU A 102 9.90 16.12 18.92
N LYS A 103 9.47 15.14 18.10
CA LYS A 103 8.06 14.82 17.85
C LYS A 103 7.92 13.31 17.66
N ALA A 104 6.70 12.80 17.51
CA ALA A 104 6.52 11.36 17.29
C ALA A 104 7.20 10.90 15.98
N SER A 105 8.02 9.86 16.04
CA SER A 105 8.50 9.11 14.88
C SER A 105 7.42 8.15 14.38
N VAL A 106 7.61 7.60 13.18
CA VAL A 106 6.71 6.63 12.56
C VAL A 106 7.47 5.34 12.29
N LYS A 107 6.84 4.20 12.58
CA LYS A 107 7.22 2.89 12.01
C LYS A 107 6.05 2.33 11.22
N LEU A 108 6.29 1.96 9.99
CA LEU A 108 5.38 1.12 9.21
C LEU A 108 5.69 -0.35 9.53
N VAL A 109 4.65 -1.13 9.81
CA VAL A 109 4.75 -2.55 10.13
C VAL A 109 3.80 -3.31 9.21
N PRO A 110 4.31 -4.04 8.20
CA PRO A 110 3.53 -5.01 7.44
C PRO A 110 2.87 -6.01 8.39
N VAL A 111 1.60 -6.32 8.16
CA VAL A 111 0.82 -7.17 9.06
C VAL A 111 0.65 -8.56 8.50
N ASP A 112 1.35 -9.53 9.11
CA ASP A 112 0.94 -10.93 9.09
C ASP A 112 -0.09 -11.16 10.20
N ILE A 113 -1.32 -11.55 9.84
CA ILE A 113 -2.41 -11.76 10.79
C ILE A 113 -2.13 -12.86 11.82
N SER A 114 -1.26 -13.81 11.50
CA SER A 114 -0.91 -14.92 12.39
C SER A 114 0.03 -14.48 13.51
N GLU A 115 0.76 -13.39 13.31
CA GLU A 115 1.79 -12.90 14.23
C GLU A 115 1.43 -11.53 14.87
N HIS A 116 0.49 -10.78 14.26
CA HIS A 116 0.18 -9.43 14.68
C HIS A 116 -1.02 -9.32 15.63
N LYS A 117 -1.02 -8.28 16.47
CA LYS A 117 -2.14 -8.00 17.39
C LYS A 117 -3.26 -7.27 16.65
N MET A 118 -4.21 -8.00 16.12
CA MET A 118 -5.31 -7.44 15.30
C MET A 118 -6.36 -6.63 16.08
N LYS A 119 -6.56 -6.91 17.37
CA LYS A 119 -7.67 -6.30 18.15
C LYS A 119 -7.73 -4.76 18.14
N PRO A 120 -6.63 -4.00 18.25
CA PRO A 120 -6.66 -2.54 18.13
C PRO A 120 -7.05 -2.07 16.73
N ILE A 121 -6.57 -2.75 15.68
CA ILE A 121 -6.87 -2.45 14.28
C ILE A 121 -8.35 -2.71 14.00
N GLN A 122 -8.84 -3.89 14.35
CA GLN A 122 -10.26 -4.26 14.19
C GLN A 122 -11.18 -3.26 14.88
N ARG A 123 -10.84 -2.85 16.12
CA ARG A 123 -11.59 -1.82 16.86
C ARG A 123 -11.57 -0.45 16.18
N LEU A 124 -10.47 -0.09 15.52
CA LEU A 124 -10.36 1.16 14.80
C LEU A 124 -11.25 1.12 13.56
N VAL A 125 -11.08 0.11 12.72
CA VAL A 125 -11.80 -0.05 11.44
C VAL A 125 -13.30 -0.21 11.66
N THR A 126 -13.73 -0.98 12.67
CA THR A 126 -15.16 -1.14 13.00
C THR A 126 -15.82 0.16 13.47
N LYS A 127 -15.06 1.13 14.00
CA LYS A 127 -15.61 2.34 14.64
C LYS A 127 -15.51 3.60 13.80
N ARG A 128 -14.79 3.56 12.69
CA ARG A 128 -14.46 4.75 11.91
C ARG A 128 -14.59 4.44 10.44
N GLU A 129 -15.02 5.44 9.69
CA GLU A 129 -14.91 5.45 8.24
C GLU A 129 -13.46 5.69 7.82
N PRO A 130 -13.06 5.19 6.63
CA PRO A 130 -11.75 5.51 6.07
C PRO A 130 -11.63 7.02 5.84
N ILE A 131 -10.42 7.53 6.04
CA ILE A 131 -10.06 8.88 5.64
C ILE A 131 -9.90 8.86 4.12
N GLU A 132 -10.62 9.73 3.45
CA GLU A 132 -10.52 9.93 2.00
C GLU A 132 -9.65 11.15 1.68
N PHE A 133 -9.00 11.12 0.52
CA PHE A 133 -8.22 12.22 -0.01
C PHE A 133 -8.66 12.52 -1.43
N SER A 134 -9.05 13.76 -1.68
CA SER A 134 -9.33 14.23 -3.04
C SER A 134 -8.06 14.34 -3.88
N GLU A 135 -8.20 14.31 -5.20
CA GLU A 135 -7.08 14.51 -6.13
C GLU A 135 -6.36 15.84 -5.88
N GLU A 136 -7.12 16.90 -5.58
CA GLU A 136 -6.56 18.23 -5.28
C GLU A 136 -5.72 18.22 -4.01
N GLU A 137 -6.16 17.54 -2.95
CA GLU A 137 -5.41 17.40 -1.71
C GLU A 137 -4.12 16.61 -1.92
N LEU A 138 -4.18 15.49 -2.65
CA LEU A 138 -3.00 14.69 -2.98
C LEU A 138 -2.02 15.46 -3.85
N ALA A 139 -2.50 16.21 -4.85
CA ALA A 139 -1.66 17.08 -5.68
C ALA A 139 -0.97 18.17 -4.86
N LYS A 140 -1.69 18.77 -3.90
CA LYS A 140 -1.11 19.74 -2.98
C LYS A 140 -0.05 19.09 -2.07
N ILE A 141 -0.31 17.90 -1.53
CA ILE A 141 0.67 17.18 -0.70
C ILE A 141 1.91 16.84 -1.53
N GLN A 142 1.73 16.37 -2.77
CA GLN A 142 2.80 16.08 -3.72
C GLN A 142 3.69 17.31 -3.91
N GLN A 143 3.09 18.46 -4.20
CA GLN A 143 3.82 19.72 -4.38
C GLN A 143 4.56 20.16 -3.11
N ASP A 144 3.87 20.18 -1.96
CA ASP A 144 4.44 20.60 -0.67
C ASP A 144 5.60 19.68 -0.23
N MET A 145 5.60 18.41 -0.66
CA MET A 145 6.55 17.39 -0.23
C MET A 145 7.61 17.03 -1.29
N ALA A 146 7.65 17.69 -2.44
CA ALA A 146 8.55 17.32 -3.55
C ALA A 146 10.03 17.15 -3.12
N GLU A 147 10.59 18.09 -2.35
CA GLU A 147 11.96 18.00 -1.83
C GLU A 147 12.12 16.88 -0.77
N VAL A 148 11.06 16.61 -0.01
CA VAL A 148 11.05 15.53 1.00
C VAL A 148 11.02 14.17 0.34
N ILE A 149 10.29 14.04 -0.78
CA ILE A 149 10.21 12.85 -1.61
C ILE A 149 11.57 12.54 -2.23
N GLY A 150 12.22 13.53 -2.87
CA GLY A 150 13.57 13.35 -3.42
C GLY A 150 14.57 12.86 -2.37
N ARG A 151 14.62 13.50 -1.20
CA ARG A 151 15.45 13.05 -0.06
C ARG A 151 14.98 11.74 0.56
N GLY A 152 13.74 11.32 0.30
CA GLY A 152 13.21 10.02 0.70
C GLY A 152 13.82 8.92 -0.14
N MET A 153 13.76 9.08 -1.45
CA MET A 153 14.32 8.13 -2.41
C MET A 153 15.85 8.03 -2.28
N GLU A 154 16.56 9.15 -2.15
CA GLU A 154 18.02 9.10 -1.89
C GLU A 154 18.38 8.37 -0.58
N ASN A 155 17.52 8.48 0.45
CA ASN A 155 17.74 7.77 1.70
C ASN A 155 17.53 6.26 1.53
N TYR A 156 16.52 5.88 0.75
CA TYR A 156 16.24 4.49 0.42
C TYR A 156 17.36 3.87 -0.41
N ASP A 157 17.86 4.57 -1.45
CA ASP A 157 19.00 4.10 -2.25
C ASP A 157 20.24 3.85 -1.37
N LYS A 158 20.55 4.78 -0.47
CA LYS A 158 21.62 4.62 0.53
C LYS A 158 21.39 3.46 1.50
N MET A 159 20.14 3.09 1.77
CA MET A 159 19.82 1.91 2.59
C MET A 159 20.10 0.63 1.81
N LEU A 160 19.74 0.59 0.52
CA LEU A 160 20.04 -0.53 -0.37
C LEU A 160 21.55 -0.74 -0.56
N GLU A 161 22.30 0.33 -0.84
CA GLU A 161 23.77 0.30 -0.97
C GLU A 161 24.47 -0.23 0.28
N LYS A 162 23.84 -0.03 1.45
CA LYS A 162 24.36 -0.48 2.75
C LYS A 162 23.77 -1.81 3.20
N GLU A 163 23.03 -2.49 2.32
CA GLU A 163 22.37 -3.78 2.59
C GLU A 163 21.58 -3.74 3.90
N LYS A 164 20.89 -2.61 4.14
CA LYS A 164 20.03 -2.46 5.31
C LYS A 164 18.80 -3.33 5.15
N ASP A 165 18.42 -3.97 6.24
CA ASP A 165 17.16 -4.66 6.32
C ASP A 165 16.00 -3.65 6.21
N ILE A 166 15.07 -3.95 5.31
CA ILE A 166 13.89 -3.15 5.01
C ILE A 166 12.70 -4.07 5.20
N GLU A 167 11.69 -3.59 5.93
CA GLU A 167 10.47 -4.34 6.19
C GLU A 167 9.81 -4.75 4.87
N GLN A 168 9.31 -5.98 4.81
CA GLN A 168 8.72 -6.56 3.61
C GLN A 168 7.22 -6.83 3.83
N LEU A 169 6.40 -6.41 2.88
CA LEU A 169 5.01 -6.85 2.77
C LEU A 169 4.93 -7.87 1.63
N THR A 170 4.89 -9.14 1.98
CA THR A 170 4.97 -10.24 1.00
C THR A 170 3.59 -10.65 0.48
N PRO A 171 3.52 -11.36 -0.66
CA PRO A 171 2.27 -11.84 -1.25
C PRO A 171 1.39 -12.67 -0.31
N GLU A 172 1.97 -13.35 0.69
CA GLU A 172 1.26 -14.23 1.61
C GLU A 172 0.57 -13.47 2.76
N MET A 173 0.97 -12.22 3.03
CA MET A 173 0.44 -11.38 4.13
C MET A 173 -0.94 -10.78 3.82
N THR A 174 -1.76 -11.47 3.03
CA THR A 174 -3.09 -11.00 2.65
C THR A 174 -4.08 -11.11 3.80
N ILE A 175 -5.09 -10.25 3.75
CA ILE A 175 -6.22 -10.26 4.67
C ILE A 175 -7.54 -10.29 3.89
N THR A 176 -8.60 -10.67 4.58
CA THR A 176 -9.98 -10.54 4.12
C THR A 176 -10.70 -9.44 4.91
N GLU A 177 -11.84 -8.95 4.41
CA GLU A 177 -12.67 -8.01 5.16
C GLU A 177 -13.12 -8.57 6.52
N ALA A 178 -13.37 -9.88 6.60
CA ALA A 178 -13.76 -10.55 7.83
C ALA A 178 -12.68 -10.42 8.93
N ASP A 179 -11.39 -10.38 8.54
CA ASP A 179 -10.28 -10.21 9.48
C ASP A 179 -10.25 -8.81 10.13
N LEU A 180 -10.91 -7.82 9.52
CA LEU A 180 -10.97 -6.44 10.00
C LEU A 180 -12.17 -6.17 10.93
N VAL A 181 -13.13 -7.09 11.02
CA VAL A 181 -14.33 -6.90 11.83
C VAL A 181 -14.08 -7.29 13.29
N PHE A 182 -14.39 -6.39 14.23
CA PHE A 182 -14.36 -6.71 15.66
C PHE A 182 -15.70 -7.32 16.09
N GLU A 183 -15.73 -8.64 16.30
CA GLU A 183 -16.87 -9.29 16.95
C GLU A 183 -16.74 -9.21 18.48
N LYS A 184 -17.69 -8.56 19.13
CA LYS A 184 -17.79 -8.59 20.60
C LYS A 184 -18.33 -9.95 21.00
N LYS A 185 -17.48 -10.85 21.52
CA LYS A 185 -17.97 -12.05 22.21
C LYS A 185 -18.84 -11.61 23.38
N ASP A 186 -20.12 -11.95 23.34
CA ASP A 186 -21.00 -11.82 24.48
C ASP A 186 -20.43 -12.64 25.63
N LYS A 187 -20.38 -12.03 26.82
CA LYS A 187 -20.02 -12.75 28.03
C LYS A 187 -21.21 -13.63 28.40
N ASN A 188 -21.09 -14.93 28.17
CA ASN A 188 -21.90 -15.92 28.89
C ASN A 188 -21.62 -15.83 30.40
#